data_AF-A0AAW6G3A6-F1
#
_entry.id   AF-A0AAW6G3A6-F1
#
_cell.length_a   1.000
_cell.length_b   1.000
_cell.length_c   1.000
_cell.angle_alpha   90.00
_cell.angle_beta   90.00
_cell.angle_gamma   90.00
#
_symmetry.space_group_name_H-M   'P 1'
#
loop_
_entity.id
_entity.type
_entity.pdbx_description
1 polymer ?
#
loop_
_entity_poly.entity_id
_entity_poly.type
_entity_poly.pdbx_seq_one_letter_code
_entity_poly.pdbx_strand_id
1 'polypeptide(L)' 'METIRFTPQAPATPALWPQNDSSRPVKRRIPRSVDEPKSIGYYLEGLRGIASRPDREAVLREFFKETYV' A
#
# COMPACT_ATOMS: atom_id res chain seq x y z
N MET A 1 -21.38 34.33 -12.31
CA MET A 1 -20.76 33.23 -11.54
C MET A 1 -21.71 32.06 -11.59
N GLU A 2 -21.37 31.00 -12.30
CA GLU A 2 -22.19 29.79 -12.36
C GLU A 2 -21.71 28.79 -11.31
N THR A 3 -22.65 28.19 -10.57
CA THR A 3 -22.34 27.18 -9.55
C THR A 3 -22.64 25.81 -10.14
N ILE A 4 -21.61 25.10 -10.56
CA ILE A 4 -21.74 23.72 -11.05
C ILE A 4 -21.87 22.82 -9.82
N ARG A 5 -23.03 22.16 -9.66
CA ARG A 5 -23.23 21.13 -8.64
C ARG A 5 -22.69 19.79 -9.14
N PHE A 6 -21.57 19.36 -8.59
CA PHE A 6 -21.16 17.96 -8.66
C PHE A 6 -22.01 17.15 -7.67
N THR A 7 -22.91 16.31 -8.19
CA THR A 7 -23.48 15.21 -7.41
C THR A 7 -22.45 14.08 -7.36
N PRO A 8 -21.81 13.79 -6.20
CA PRO A 8 -20.97 12.61 -6.10
C PRO A 8 -21.86 11.38 -6.25
N GLN A 9 -21.55 10.55 -7.25
CA GLN A 9 -22.28 9.32 -7.53
C GLN A 9 -21.94 8.27 -6.47
N ALA A 10 -22.67 8.31 -5.34
CA ALA A 10 -22.63 7.38 -4.21
C ALA A 10 -21.25 7.22 -3.54
N PRO A 11 -21.20 6.91 -2.22
CA PRO A 11 -19.93 6.57 -1.60
C PRO A 11 -19.43 5.27 -2.26
N ALA A 12 -18.31 5.35 -2.98
CA ALA A 12 -17.50 4.17 -3.22
C ALA A 12 -17.21 3.61 -1.82
N THR A 13 -17.83 2.49 -1.49
CA THR A 13 -17.63 1.75 -0.24
C THR A 13 -16.17 1.87 0.17
N PRO A 14 -15.85 2.30 1.42
CA PRO A 14 -14.46 2.29 1.85
C PRO A 14 -13.96 0.88 1.60
N ALA A 15 -12.84 0.74 0.88
CA ALA A 15 -12.25 -0.54 0.54
C ALA A 15 -12.38 -1.46 1.76
N LEU A 16 -13.23 -2.48 1.65
CA LEU A 16 -13.51 -3.42 2.72
C LEU A 16 -12.21 -4.21 2.90
N TRP A 17 -11.34 -3.71 3.75
CA TRP A 17 -10.17 -4.43 4.19
C TRP A 17 -10.66 -5.80 4.65
N PRO A 18 -10.07 -6.91 4.17
CA PRO A 18 -10.51 -8.22 4.63
C PRO A 18 -10.43 -8.20 6.16
N GLN A 19 -11.58 -8.38 6.81
CA GLN A 19 -11.65 -8.52 8.24
C GLN A 19 -10.79 -9.73 8.58
N ASN A 20 -9.63 -9.48 9.21
CA ASN A 20 -8.75 -10.53 9.68
C ASN A 20 -9.41 -11.22 10.89
N ASP A 21 -10.44 -12.03 10.63
CA ASP A 21 -11.19 -12.80 11.65
C ASP A 21 -10.38 -13.99 12.20
N SER A 22 -9.06 -14.00 12.02
CA SER A 22 -8.17 -14.92 12.73
C SER A 22 -7.39 -14.18 13.81
N SER A 23 -8.07 -13.82 14.90
CA SER A 23 -7.43 -13.56 16.20
C SER A 23 -6.91 -14.83 16.88
N ARG A 24 -7.04 -16.00 16.22
CA ARG A 24 -6.39 -17.22 16.69
C ARG A 24 -4.88 -17.00 16.66
N PRO A 25 -4.15 -17.28 17.75
CA PRO A 25 -2.70 -17.25 17.69
C PRO A 25 -2.28 -18.24 16.61
N VAL A 26 -1.72 -17.72 15.50
CA VAL A 26 -0.96 -18.53 14.55
C VAL A 26 -0.06 -19.41 15.40
N LYS A 27 -0.16 -20.74 15.27
CA LYS A 27 0.66 -21.71 16.02
C LYS A 27 2.06 -21.11 16.13
N ARG A 28 2.50 -20.80 17.37
CA ARG A 28 3.74 -20.08 17.63
C ARG A 28 4.82 -20.70 16.75
N ARG A 29 5.22 -19.98 15.69
CA ARG A 29 6.28 -20.43 14.81
C ARG A 29 7.53 -20.57 15.67
N ILE A 30 8.35 -21.56 15.33
CA ILE A 30 9.61 -21.82 16.04
C ILE A 30 10.39 -20.50 16.08
N PRO A 31 10.82 -20.03 17.26
CA PRO A 31 11.58 -18.79 17.37
C PRO A 31 12.76 -18.81 16.39
N ARG A 32 12.91 -17.75 15.60
CA ARG A 32 13.89 -17.55 14.51
C ARG A 32 13.69 -18.38 13.26
N SER A 33 12.47 -18.83 12.94
CA SER A 33 12.21 -19.38 11.60
C SER A 33 12.40 -18.30 10.53
N VAL A 34 12.93 -18.67 9.34
CA VAL A 34 13.06 -17.74 8.20
C VAL A 34 11.71 -17.08 7.85
N ASP A 35 10.61 -17.80 8.08
CA ASP A 35 9.24 -17.35 7.83
C ASP A 35 8.62 -16.56 9.00
N GLU A 36 9.41 -16.05 9.95
CA GLU A 36 8.84 -15.18 10.98
C GLU A 36 8.28 -13.89 10.36
N PRO A 37 7.07 -13.45 10.78
CA PRO A 37 6.56 -12.16 10.36
C PRO A 37 7.52 -11.05 10.84
N LYS A 38 8.02 -10.25 9.91
CA LYS A 38 8.93 -9.15 10.21
C LYS A 38 8.16 -7.85 10.39
N SER A 39 8.78 -6.89 11.07
CA SER A 39 8.22 -5.53 11.14
C SER A 39 8.04 -4.97 9.73
N ILE A 40 7.05 -4.11 9.54
CA ILE A 40 6.81 -3.46 8.24
C ILE A 40 8.08 -2.74 7.73
N GLY A 41 8.88 -2.17 8.63
CA GLY A 41 10.15 -1.51 8.30
C GLY A 41 11.14 -2.43 7.58
N TYR A 42 11.20 -3.72 7.91
CA TYR A 42 12.08 -4.67 7.22
C TYR A 42 11.81 -4.72 5.71
N TYR A 43 10.54 -4.71 5.32
CA TYR A 43 10.15 -4.77 3.91
C TYR A 43 10.31 -3.42 3.21
N LEU A 44 10.14 -2.32 3.95
CA LEU A 44 10.23 -0.96 3.42
C LEU A 44 11.68 -0.43 3.33
N GLU A 45 12.63 -1.03 4.05
CA GLU A 45 14.02 -0.57 4.05
C GLU A 45 14.62 -0.53 2.64
N GLY A 46 14.31 -1.53 1.80
CA GLY A 46 14.77 -1.58 0.41
C GLY A 46 14.16 -0.52 -0.51
N LEU A 47 13.09 0.14 -0.08
CA LEU A 47 12.47 1.26 -0.80
C LEU A 47 13.09 2.60 -0.39
N ARG A 48 13.92 2.64 0.65
CA ARG A 48 14.57 3.87 1.10
C ARG A 48 15.50 4.38 -0.01
N GLY A 49 15.24 5.60 -0.48
CA GLY A 49 16.01 6.19 -1.57
C GLY A 49 15.82 5.48 -2.91
N ILE A 50 14.73 4.73 -3.13
CA ILE A 50 14.47 4.01 -4.40
C ILE A 50 14.54 4.93 -5.63
N ALA A 51 14.18 6.21 -5.48
CA ALA A 51 14.24 7.20 -6.55
C ALA A 51 15.66 7.65 -6.93
N SER A 52 16.70 7.33 -6.13
CA SER A 52 18.10 7.63 -6.51
C SER A 52 18.62 6.68 -7.58
N ARG A 53 17.89 5.60 -7.87
CA ARG A 53 18.25 4.62 -8.88
C ARG A 53 17.54 4.97 -10.20
N PRO A 54 18.27 5.21 -11.30
CA PRO A 54 17.67 5.70 -12.55
C PRO A 54 16.71 4.69 -13.19
N ASP A 55 16.95 3.39 -13.02
CA ASP A 55 16.06 2.30 -13.46
C ASP A 55 14.70 2.35 -12.77
N ARG A 56 14.67 2.71 -11.48
CA ARG A 56 13.44 2.77 -10.68
C ARG A 56 12.75 4.12 -10.77
N GLU A 57 13.52 5.20 -10.91
CA GLU A 57 12.99 6.55 -11.03
C GLU A 57 12.06 6.69 -12.24
N ALA A 58 12.42 6.13 -13.40
CA ALA A 58 11.59 6.18 -14.60
C ALA A 58 10.21 5.53 -14.38
N VAL A 59 10.19 4.34 -13.78
CA VAL A 59 8.97 3.60 -13.45
C VAL A 59 8.11 4.37 -12.44
N LEU A 60 8.73 4.95 -11.40
CA LEU A 60 8.02 5.76 -10.42
C LEU A 60 7.40 7.01 -11.06
N ARG A 61 8.15 7.69 -11.93
CA ARG A 61 7.65 8.87 -12.66
C ARG A 61 6.48 8.52 -13.57
N GLU A 62 6.52 7.38 -14.25
CA GLU A 62 5.41 6.89 -15.09
C GLU A 62 4.17 6.60 -14.23
N PHE A 63 4.34 5.82 -13.15
CA PHE A 63 3.26 5.48 -12.22
C PHE A 63 2.57 6.71 -11.62
N PHE A 64 3.33 7.73 -11.20
CA PHE A 64 2.74 8.95 -10.63
C PHE A 64 2.11 9.87 -11.68
N LYS A 65 2.54 9.83 -12.94
CA LYS A 65 1.96 10.65 -14.02
C LYS A 65 0.56 10.19 -14.41
N GLU A 66 0.27 8.89 -14.34
CA GLU A 66 -1.05 8.32 -14.68
C GLU A 66 -2.16 8.66 -13.65
N THR A 67 -1.81 9.28 -12.52
CA THR A 67 -2.78 9.60 -11.46
C THR A 67 -3.41 10.99 -11.53
N TYR A 68 -3.08 11.78 -12.56
CA TYR A 68 -3.74 13.06 -12.83
C TYR A 68 -4.86 12.88 -13.88
N VAL A 69 -6.05 12.50 -13.41
CA VAL A 69 -7.33 12.58 -14.15
C VAL A 69 -8.21 13.61 -13.47
#